data_AF-A0A2E8ABB9-F1
#
_entry.id   AF-A0A2E8ABB9-F1
#
_cell.length_a   1.000
_cell.length_b   1.000
_cell.length_c   1.000
_cell.angle_alpha   90.00
_cell.angle_beta   90.00
_cell.angle_gamma   90.00
#
_symmetry.space_group_name_H-M   'P 1'
#
loop_
_entity.id
_entity.type
_entity.pdbx_description
1 polymer ?
#
loop_
_entity_poly.entity_id
_entity_poly.type
_entity_poly.pdbx_seq_one_letter_code
_entity_poly.pdbx_strand_id
1 'polypeptide(L)'
;MYRPYSCLLIFVLLSGCASVDGDRLSEASSDLLERTGQVMKKIVNPGSSNPYQREQQALFDQPYIDPLTEYLAEHRDDPSRASMLQRVERERDVRCEAVAVKYANKPATEVTLQRYEAGYNYSCPDHVAAFSERVERQPPIPEPKPRAEPEPATVVVADDNGVSDRALSDCYLLTAIRNYSEARKACQGPADNGDVRSQANMAIIFYAFEDYTSALVWAEKASPASGEAAFLLGQMYATGHGIGQDMDQAVYWYTEAAKRGHKRAQAALDRHLEDLPAGDT
;
A
#
# COMPACT_ATOMS: atom_id res chain seq x y z
N MET A 1 7.42 -20.44 -81.74
CA MET A 1 7.80 -19.96 -83.09
C MET A 1 8.38 -18.57 -82.96
N TYR A 2 9.57 -18.37 -83.54
CA TYR A 2 10.12 -17.13 -84.06
C TYR A 2 10.13 -15.85 -83.19
N ARG A 3 11.37 -15.49 -82.79
CA ARG A 3 11.99 -14.13 -82.86
C ARG A 3 11.57 -13.36 -84.15
N PRO A 4 12.00 -12.11 -84.46
CA PRO A 4 12.79 -11.08 -83.74
C PRO A 4 12.31 -9.61 -84.03
N TYR A 5 13.13 -8.64 -83.59
CA TYR A 5 13.46 -7.35 -84.22
C TYR A 5 12.83 -6.03 -83.71
N SER A 6 13.77 -5.18 -83.27
CA SER A 6 14.03 -3.81 -83.77
C SER A 6 13.47 -2.58 -83.06
N CYS A 7 14.42 -1.64 -82.94
CA CYS A 7 14.31 -0.17 -82.94
C CYS A 7 14.20 0.60 -81.61
N LEU A 8 15.31 1.31 -81.32
CA LEU A 8 15.41 2.75 -81.04
C LEU A 8 14.68 3.33 -79.81
N LEU A 9 15.45 3.80 -78.81
CA LEU A 9 15.77 5.23 -78.58
C LEU A 9 16.41 5.45 -77.19
N ILE A 10 17.39 6.35 -77.17
CA ILE A 10 18.25 6.78 -76.06
C ILE A 10 17.47 7.66 -75.05
N PHE A 11 17.66 7.46 -73.74
CA PHE A 11 17.59 8.53 -72.73
C PHE A 11 18.44 8.22 -71.46
N VAL A 12 19.57 8.94 -71.36
CA VAL A 12 20.25 9.58 -70.20
C VAL A 12 20.21 8.93 -68.78
N LEU A 13 21.39 8.72 -68.15
CA LEU A 13 21.90 9.39 -66.91
C LEU A 13 22.96 8.55 -66.13
N LEU A 14 24.17 9.15 -66.06
CA LEU A 14 25.10 9.32 -64.91
C LEU A 14 25.46 8.19 -63.92
N SER A 15 26.76 8.25 -63.55
CA SER A 15 27.41 7.82 -62.29
C SER A 15 27.88 6.36 -62.26
N GLY A 16 29.08 6.01 -61.83
CA GLY A 16 30.17 6.71 -61.16
C GLY A 16 31.05 5.62 -60.52
N CYS A 17 32.37 5.70 -60.65
CA CYS A 17 33.29 4.74 -60.06
C CYS A 17 33.23 4.82 -58.52
N ALA A 18 32.96 3.70 -57.84
CA ALA A 18 33.06 3.63 -56.39
C ALA A 18 34.51 3.35 -55.97
N SER A 19 35.08 4.30 -55.24
CA SER A 19 36.34 4.21 -54.51
C SER A 19 36.22 3.19 -53.37
N VAL A 20 37.30 2.45 -53.09
CA VAL A 20 37.42 1.58 -51.92
C VAL A 20 37.71 2.49 -50.71
N ASP A 21 36.75 2.58 -49.79
CA ASP A 21 36.87 3.39 -48.56
C ASP A 21 37.81 2.72 -47.54
N GLY A 22 38.93 3.38 -47.27
CA GLY A 22 39.89 2.99 -46.22
C GLY A 22 39.30 2.99 -44.81
N ASP A 23 38.21 3.73 -44.59
CA ASP A 23 37.54 3.84 -43.29
C ASP A 23 36.93 2.51 -42.85
N ARG A 24 36.40 1.69 -43.79
CA ARG A 24 35.82 0.37 -43.49
C ARG A 24 36.86 -0.67 -43.04
N LEU A 25 38.10 -0.55 -43.51
CA LEU A 25 39.20 -1.42 -43.06
C LEU A 25 39.69 -1.00 -41.66
N SER A 26 39.63 0.31 -41.34
CA SER A 26 39.94 0.79 -39.99
C SER A 26 38.90 0.37 -38.95
N GLU A 27 37.61 0.40 -39.30
CA GLU A 27 36.52 -0.04 -38.42
C GLU A 27 36.52 -1.56 -38.21
N ALA A 28 36.78 -2.34 -39.26
CA ALA A 28 36.88 -3.79 -39.14
C ALA A 28 38.10 -4.22 -38.31
N SER A 29 39.20 -3.47 -38.35
CA SER A 29 40.40 -3.76 -37.55
C SER A 29 40.27 -3.28 -36.10
N SER A 30 39.56 -2.18 -35.84
CA SER A 30 39.26 -1.72 -34.47
C SER A 30 38.30 -2.67 -33.75
N ASP A 31 37.26 -3.17 -34.42
CA ASP A 31 36.33 -4.16 -33.85
C ASP A 31 37.06 -5.50 -33.57
N LEU A 32 38.00 -5.90 -34.42
CA LEU A 32 38.82 -7.09 -34.18
C LEU A 32 39.79 -6.90 -33.01
N LEU A 33 40.43 -5.73 -32.89
CA LEU A 33 41.31 -5.36 -31.76
C LEU A 33 40.54 -5.24 -30.44
N GLU A 34 39.30 -4.74 -30.49
CA GLU A 34 38.44 -4.64 -29.32
C GLU A 34 37.93 -6.02 -28.87
N ARG A 35 37.51 -6.87 -29.81
CA ARG A 35 37.12 -8.26 -29.52
C ARG A 35 38.28 -9.09 -29.01
N THR A 36 39.45 -8.98 -29.62
CA THR A 36 40.67 -9.67 -29.15
C THR A 36 41.13 -9.12 -27.80
N GLY A 37 40.99 -7.82 -27.56
CA GLY A 37 41.21 -7.19 -26.26
C GLY A 37 40.25 -7.71 -25.17
N GLN A 38 38.96 -7.86 -25.47
CA GLN A 38 37.97 -8.44 -24.54
C GLN A 38 38.24 -9.92 -24.25
N VAL A 39 38.63 -10.70 -25.27
CA VAL A 39 38.99 -12.11 -25.12
C VAL A 39 40.28 -12.25 -24.31
N MET A 40 41.31 -11.44 -24.57
CA MET A 40 42.54 -11.40 -23.77
C MET A 40 42.28 -10.93 -22.34
N LYS A 41 41.35 -9.98 -22.11
CA LYS A 41 40.93 -9.57 -20.76
C LYS A 41 40.23 -10.71 -20.00
N LYS A 42 39.52 -11.60 -20.70
CA LYS A 42 38.94 -12.84 -20.14
C LYS A 42 39.98 -13.94 -19.90
N ILE A 43 41.05 -14.01 -20.69
CA ILE A 43 42.10 -15.05 -20.60
C ILE A 43 43.19 -14.67 -19.58
N VAL A 44 43.58 -13.39 -19.53
CA VAL A 44 44.61 -12.86 -18.61
C VAL A 44 44.06 -12.62 -17.21
N ASN A 45 42.73 -12.59 -17.03
CA ASN A 45 42.09 -12.48 -15.73
C ASN A 45 41.27 -13.74 -15.40
N PRO A 46 41.92 -14.88 -15.09
CA PRO A 46 41.23 -16.04 -14.53
C PRO A 46 40.88 -15.72 -13.07
N GLY A 47 39.85 -14.92 -12.86
CA GLY A 47 39.22 -14.70 -11.57
C GLY A 47 40.10 -14.13 -10.47
N SER A 48 40.00 -12.82 -10.25
CA SER A 48 39.66 -12.35 -8.90
C SER A 48 38.22 -12.80 -8.58
N SER A 49 37.95 -14.11 -8.61
CA SER A 49 36.68 -14.63 -8.11
C SER A 49 36.71 -14.32 -6.63
N ASN A 50 35.92 -13.34 -6.21
CA ASN A 50 35.68 -13.09 -4.80
C ASN A 50 35.39 -14.47 -4.19
N PRO A 51 36.21 -14.97 -3.25
CA PRO A 51 36.07 -16.34 -2.74
C PRO A 51 34.69 -16.55 -2.11
N TYR A 52 34.03 -15.45 -1.72
CA TYR A 52 32.70 -15.43 -1.14
C TYR A 52 31.58 -15.18 -2.16
N GLN A 53 31.85 -15.18 -3.46
CA GLN A 53 30.86 -14.81 -4.48
C GLN A 53 29.66 -15.76 -4.52
N ARG A 54 29.87 -17.07 -4.31
CA ARG A 54 28.78 -18.06 -4.25
C ARG A 54 27.91 -17.88 -3.01
N GLU A 55 28.56 -17.62 -1.88
CA GLU A 55 27.90 -17.34 -0.60
C GLU A 55 27.04 -16.08 -0.69
N GLN A 56 27.60 -15.00 -1.27
CA GLN A 56 26.87 -13.76 -1.52
C GLN A 56 25.65 -14.00 -2.41
N GLN A 57 25.82 -14.75 -3.50
CA GLN A 57 24.71 -15.06 -4.40
C GLN A 57 23.60 -15.83 -3.67
N ALA A 58 23.95 -16.87 -2.91
CA ALA A 58 22.97 -17.64 -2.14
C ALA A 58 22.22 -16.76 -1.13
N LEU A 59 22.93 -15.83 -0.47
CA LEU A 59 22.33 -14.90 0.47
C LEU A 59 21.41 -13.87 -0.20
N PHE A 60 21.67 -13.52 -1.47
CA PHE A 60 20.87 -12.53 -2.20
C PHE A 60 19.67 -13.16 -2.92
N ASP A 61 19.77 -14.44 -3.30
CA ASP A 61 18.70 -15.19 -3.96
C ASP A 61 17.49 -15.45 -3.03
N GLN A 62 17.69 -15.39 -1.71
CA GLN A 62 16.58 -15.48 -0.76
C GLN A 62 15.77 -14.17 -0.72
N PRO A 63 14.47 -14.21 -0.42
CA PRO A 63 13.63 -13.00 -0.36
C PRO A 63 13.67 -12.28 1.01
N TYR A 64 14.29 -12.89 2.03
CA TYR A 64 14.21 -12.43 3.42
C TYR A 64 15.32 -11.43 3.79
N ILE A 65 15.06 -10.58 4.79
CA ILE A 65 16.03 -9.59 5.28
C ILE A 65 16.85 -10.17 6.44
N ASP A 66 16.22 -10.92 7.35
CA ASP A 66 16.86 -11.45 8.55
C ASP A 66 18.17 -12.21 8.31
N PRO A 67 18.30 -13.08 7.28
CA PRO A 67 19.56 -13.77 7.12
C PRO A 67 20.68 -12.85 6.61
N LEU A 68 20.38 -11.69 5.99
CA LEU A 68 21.39 -10.65 5.70
C LEU A 68 21.89 -10.03 7.00
N THR A 69 20.97 -9.71 7.93
CA THR A 69 21.28 -9.15 9.25
C THR A 69 22.10 -10.13 10.09
N GLU A 70 21.71 -11.41 10.10
CA GLU A 70 22.41 -12.48 10.81
C GLU A 70 23.83 -12.68 10.25
N TYR A 71 23.96 -12.72 8.92
CA TYR A 71 25.26 -12.82 8.25
C TYR A 71 26.21 -11.66 8.61
N LEU A 72 25.69 -10.43 8.64
CA LEU A 72 26.47 -9.26 9.05
C LEU A 72 26.92 -9.37 10.51
N ALA A 73 26.04 -9.86 11.40
CA ALA A 73 26.36 -10.03 12.82
C ALA A 73 27.40 -11.12 13.06
N GLU A 74 27.29 -12.26 12.38
CA GLU A 74 28.20 -13.41 12.49
C GLU A 74 29.62 -13.06 12.03
N HIS A 75 29.75 -12.24 10.98
CA HIS A 75 31.02 -11.98 10.32
C HIS A 75 31.57 -10.57 10.54
N ARG A 76 30.98 -9.75 11.42
CA ARG A 76 31.36 -8.35 11.64
C ARG A 76 32.85 -8.13 11.95
N ASP A 77 33.49 -9.12 12.57
CA ASP A 77 34.87 -9.05 13.04
C ASP A 77 35.88 -9.70 12.05
N ASP A 78 35.43 -10.12 10.85
CA ASP A 78 36.28 -10.72 9.80
C ASP A 78 36.70 -9.67 8.75
N PRO A 79 37.94 -9.12 8.83
CA PRO A 79 38.40 -8.10 7.90
C PRO A 79 38.58 -8.62 6.47
N SER A 80 38.75 -9.93 6.26
CA SER A 80 38.87 -10.48 4.90
C SER A 80 37.54 -10.45 4.14
N ARG A 81 36.42 -10.30 4.86
CA ARG A 81 35.06 -10.20 4.29
C ARG A 81 34.59 -8.76 4.09
N ALA A 82 35.38 -7.73 4.41
CA ALA A 82 34.94 -6.33 4.43
C ALA A 82 34.18 -5.90 3.16
N SER A 83 34.67 -6.23 1.95
CA SER A 83 33.98 -5.88 0.70
C SER A 83 32.66 -6.62 0.51
N MET A 84 32.55 -7.85 1.01
CA MET A 84 31.30 -8.61 0.97
C MET A 84 30.31 -8.07 1.99
N LEU A 85 30.73 -7.81 3.22
CA LEU A 85 29.87 -7.23 4.27
C LEU A 85 29.26 -5.92 3.79
N GLN A 86 30.03 -5.04 3.14
CA GLN A 86 29.50 -3.81 2.53
C GLN A 86 28.45 -4.05 1.42
N ARG A 87 28.49 -5.18 0.72
CA ARG A 87 27.46 -5.54 -0.27
C ARG A 87 26.21 -6.06 0.41
N VAL A 88 26.38 -6.92 1.42
CA VAL A 88 25.28 -7.49 2.20
C VAL A 88 24.53 -6.40 2.96
N GLU A 89 25.26 -5.47 3.58
CA GLU A 89 24.69 -4.30 4.26
C GLU A 89 23.84 -3.45 3.32
N ARG A 90 24.38 -3.10 2.15
CA ARG A 90 23.60 -2.36 1.13
C ARG A 90 22.35 -3.09 0.68
N GLU A 91 22.43 -4.41 0.49
CA GLU A 91 21.25 -5.20 0.11
C GLU A 91 20.20 -5.22 1.23
N ARG A 92 20.63 -5.38 2.50
CA ARG A 92 19.74 -5.30 3.67
C ARG A 92 19.03 -3.96 3.72
N ASP A 93 19.79 -2.87 3.57
CA ASP A 93 19.26 -1.51 3.67
C ASP A 93 18.27 -1.22 2.53
N VAL A 94 18.55 -1.66 1.30
CA VAL A 94 17.61 -1.55 0.17
C VAL A 94 16.29 -2.30 0.46
N ARG A 95 16.36 -3.49 1.05
CA ARG A 95 15.15 -4.26 1.40
C ARG A 95 14.39 -3.61 2.56
N CYS A 96 15.09 -3.10 3.57
CA CYS A 96 14.50 -2.37 4.68
C CYS A 96 13.78 -1.11 4.19
N GLU A 97 14.39 -0.33 3.29
CA GLU A 97 13.76 0.85 2.68
C GLU A 97 12.48 0.48 1.90
N ALA A 98 12.52 -0.60 1.12
CA ALA A 98 11.34 -1.09 0.39
C ALA A 98 10.18 -1.48 1.33
N VAL A 99 10.48 -1.99 2.53
CA VAL A 99 9.48 -2.25 3.57
C VAL A 99 9.00 -0.94 4.18
N ALA A 100 9.89 -0.01 4.49
CA ALA A 100 9.56 1.30 5.05
C ALA A 100 8.60 2.07 4.15
N VAL A 101 8.81 2.07 2.82
CA VAL A 101 7.90 2.68 1.84
C VAL A 101 6.49 2.05 1.89
N LYS A 102 6.39 0.74 2.13
CA LYS A 102 5.08 0.08 2.30
C LYS A 102 4.36 0.53 3.57
N TYR A 103 5.08 0.69 4.68
CA TYR A 103 4.53 1.14 5.95
C TYR A 103 4.30 2.66 6.02
N ALA A 104 5.01 3.46 5.21
CA ALA A 104 4.77 4.90 5.10
C ALA A 104 3.34 5.22 4.66
N ASN A 105 2.74 4.37 3.83
CA ASN A 105 1.37 4.51 3.33
C ASN A 105 0.30 3.88 4.25
N LYS A 106 0.69 3.30 5.38
CA LYS A 106 -0.25 2.71 6.35
C LYS A 106 -0.59 3.71 7.46
N PRO A 107 -1.80 3.64 8.04
CA PRO A 107 -2.15 4.43 9.21
C PRO A 107 -1.14 4.22 10.34
N ALA A 108 -0.80 5.29 11.06
CA ALA A 108 0.13 5.21 12.18
C ALA A 108 -0.60 4.77 13.46
N THR A 109 -1.15 3.56 13.45
CA THR A 109 -1.84 2.98 14.61
C THR A 109 -0.93 2.05 15.39
N GLU A 110 -1.23 1.86 16.68
CA GLU A 110 -0.55 0.89 17.54
C GLU A 110 -0.57 -0.53 16.96
N VAL A 111 -1.71 -0.96 16.40
CA VAL A 111 -1.84 -2.26 15.72
C VAL A 111 -0.90 -2.38 14.52
N THR A 112 -0.71 -1.29 13.76
CA THR A 112 0.22 -1.30 12.63
C THR A 112 1.66 -1.33 13.10
N LEU A 113 1.99 -0.58 14.16
CA LEU A 113 3.31 -0.60 14.79
C LEU A 113 3.67 -2.00 15.28
N GLN A 114 2.79 -2.67 16.03
CA GLN A 114 3.02 -4.05 16.51
C GLN A 114 3.28 -5.03 15.37
N ARG A 115 2.54 -4.90 14.25
CA ARG A 115 2.77 -5.71 13.04
C ARG A 115 4.13 -5.40 12.40
N TYR A 116 4.54 -4.13 12.40
CA TYR A 116 5.83 -3.70 11.86
C TYR A 116 6.98 -4.24 12.73
N GLU A 117 6.87 -4.08 14.04
CA GLU A 117 7.83 -4.57 15.02
C GLU A 117 8.02 -6.09 14.92
N ALA A 118 6.92 -6.83 14.94
CA ALA A 118 6.95 -8.30 14.88
C ALA A 118 7.63 -8.84 13.61
N GLY A 119 7.54 -8.11 12.50
CA GLY A 119 8.08 -8.55 11.22
C GLY A 119 9.49 -8.06 10.91
N TYR A 120 9.90 -6.90 11.45
CA TYR A 120 11.06 -6.18 10.91
C TYR A 120 11.95 -5.50 11.97
N ASN A 121 11.59 -5.53 13.26
CA ASN A 121 12.38 -4.83 14.29
C ASN A 121 13.82 -5.35 14.40
N TYR A 122 14.04 -6.64 14.14
CA TYR A 122 15.38 -7.24 14.18
C TYR A 122 16.29 -6.69 13.07
N SER A 123 15.77 -6.62 11.84
CA SER A 123 16.57 -6.27 10.66
C SER A 123 16.56 -4.79 10.29
N CYS A 124 15.48 -4.08 10.62
CA CYS A 124 15.21 -2.69 10.20
C CYS A 124 14.81 -1.79 11.39
N PRO A 125 15.53 -1.80 12.53
CA PRO A 125 15.10 -1.13 13.76
C PRO A 125 14.86 0.38 13.59
N ASP A 126 15.70 1.08 12.81
CA ASP A 126 15.58 2.53 12.63
C ASP A 126 14.29 2.92 11.90
N HIS A 127 13.86 2.13 10.91
CA HIS A 127 12.59 2.38 10.21
C HIS A 127 11.37 2.07 11.08
N VAL A 128 11.47 1.06 11.96
CA VAL A 128 10.43 0.74 12.93
C VAL A 128 10.32 1.85 13.98
N ALA A 129 11.46 2.32 14.51
CA ALA A 129 11.51 3.45 15.44
C ALA A 129 10.92 4.73 14.82
N ALA A 130 11.26 5.06 13.57
CA ALA A 130 10.68 6.20 12.87
C ALA A 130 9.15 6.07 12.69
N PHE A 131 8.63 4.86 12.53
CA PHE A 131 7.19 4.61 12.52
C PHE A 131 6.59 4.79 13.92
N SER A 132 7.24 4.29 14.98
CA SER A 132 6.83 4.48 16.37
C SER A 132 6.67 5.96 16.72
N GLU A 133 7.65 6.80 16.37
CA GLU A 133 7.54 8.25 16.55
C GLU A 133 6.32 8.85 15.85
N ARG A 134 5.93 8.30 14.68
CA ARG A 134 4.73 8.74 13.96
C ARG A 134 3.45 8.37 14.70
N VAL A 135 3.42 7.20 15.36
CA VAL A 135 2.32 6.78 16.23
C VAL A 135 2.24 7.69 17.45
N GLU A 136 3.37 7.95 18.12
CA GLU A 136 3.45 8.80 19.32
C GLU A 136 3.03 10.25 19.06
N ARG A 137 3.28 10.77 17.85
CA ARG A 137 2.85 12.11 17.44
C ARG A 137 1.34 12.21 17.13
N GLN A 138 0.62 11.10 17.06
CA GLN A 138 -0.83 11.15 16.89
C GLN A 138 -1.48 11.79 18.12
N PRO A 139 -2.55 12.58 17.94
CA PRO A 139 -3.32 13.07 19.07
C PRO A 139 -3.79 11.89 19.93
N PRO A 140 -3.91 12.06 21.26
CA PRO A 140 -4.36 11.00 22.13
C PRO A 140 -5.72 10.49 21.67
N ILE A 141 -5.94 9.18 21.83
CA ILE A 141 -7.21 8.54 21.53
C ILE A 141 -8.31 9.32 22.28
N PRO A 142 -9.36 9.81 21.58
CA PRO A 142 -10.45 10.52 22.22
C PRO A 142 -11.06 9.68 23.34
N GLU A 143 -11.30 10.31 24.49
CA GLU A 143 -12.07 9.68 25.55
C GLU A 143 -13.52 9.44 25.07
N PRO A 144 -14.17 8.36 25.52
CA PRO A 144 -15.58 8.13 25.25
C PRO A 144 -16.39 9.34 25.70
N LYS A 145 -17.23 9.89 24.81
CA LYS A 145 -18.15 10.95 25.22
C LYS A 145 -19.10 10.38 26.28
N PRO A 146 -19.46 11.13 27.34
CA PRO A 146 -20.53 10.75 28.22
C PRO A 146 -21.78 10.43 27.40
N ARG A 147 -22.58 9.45 27.84
CA ARG A 147 -23.82 9.05 27.18
C ARG A 147 -24.71 10.27 26.96
N ALA A 148 -24.64 10.86 25.77
CA ALA A 148 -25.46 12.01 25.42
C ALA A 148 -26.89 11.50 25.22
N GLU A 149 -27.83 12.06 25.98
CA GLU A 149 -29.24 11.96 25.65
C GLU A 149 -29.43 12.37 24.17
N PRO A 150 -30.29 11.68 23.42
CA PRO A 150 -30.36 11.82 21.98
C PRO A 150 -30.64 13.28 21.61
N GLU A 151 -29.63 13.97 21.07
CA GLU A 151 -29.91 15.21 20.36
C GLU A 151 -30.82 14.86 19.19
N PRO A 152 -31.99 15.53 19.06
CA PRO A 152 -32.90 15.26 17.98
C PRO A 152 -32.15 15.42 16.67
N ALA A 153 -32.20 14.37 15.83
CA ALA A 153 -31.60 14.36 14.52
C ALA A 153 -32.11 15.58 13.74
N THR A 154 -31.32 16.64 13.68
CA THR A 154 -31.54 17.72 12.73
C THR A 154 -31.14 17.15 11.39
N VAL A 155 -32.13 16.67 10.65
CA VAL A 155 -31.97 16.33 9.24
C VAL A 155 -31.67 17.65 8.54
N VAL A 156 -30.38 17.96 8.41
CA VAL A 156 -29.95 19.03 7.52
C VAL A 156 -30.18 18.50 6.12
N VAL A 157 -31.30 18.89 5.53
CA VAL A 157 -31.59 18.63 4.12
C VAL A 157 -30.52 19.36 3.33
N ALA A 158 -29.67 18.61 2.63
CA ALA A 158 -28.65 19.18 1.77
C ALA A 158 -29.32 20.04 0.69
N ASP A 159 -28.87 21.28 0.54
CA ASP A 159 -29.14 22.08 -0.66
C ASP A 159 -28.55 21.34 -1.87
N ASP A 160 -29.29 21.39 -2.99
CA ASP A 160 -28.97 20.81 -4.30
C ASP A 160 -27.73 21.49 -4.93
N ASN A 161 -26.57 21.29 -4.30
CA ASN A 161 -25.29 21.80 -4.76
C ASN A 161 -24.59 20.74 -5.63
N GLY A 162 -25.16 20.47 -6.80
CA GLY A 162 -24.41 20.01 -7.98
C GLY A 162 -23.68 18.67 -7.88
N VAL A 163 -24.03 17.78 -6.95
CA VAL A 163 -23.51 16.41 -6.92
C VAL A 163 -24.12 15.63 -8.09
N SER A 164 -23.29 15.16 -9.02
CA SER A 164 -23.81 14.36 -10.14
C SER A 164 -24.38 13.03 -9.64
N ASP A 165 -25.52 12.60 -10.18
CA ASP A 165 -26.13 11.28 -9.95
C ASP A 165 -25.12 10.14 -10.13
N ARG A 166 -24.16 10.34 -11.03
CA ARG A 166 -23.06 9.40 -11.29
C ARG A 166 -22.17 9.21 -10.05
N ALA A 167 -21.78 10.30 -9.37
CA ALA A 167 -20.90 10.22 -8.20
C ALA A 167 -21.57 9.46 -7.05
N LEU A 168 -22.87 9.70 -6.82
CA LEU A 168 -23.66 8.94 -5.84
C LEU A 168 -23.70 7.44 -6.20
N SER A 169 -24.04 7.13 -7.46
CA SER A 169 -24.10 5.75 -7.94
C SER A 169 -22.75 5.04 -7.81
N ASP A 170 -21.65 5.70 -8.22
CA ASP A 170 -20.29 5.17 -8.14
C ASP A 170 -19.90 4.94 -6.67
N CYS A 171 -20.16 5.90 -5.76
CA CYS A 171 -19.92 5.74 -4.33
C CYS A 171 -20.59 4.48 -3.77
N TYR A 172 -21.88 4.29 -4.06
CA TYR A 172 -22.65 3.17 -3.51
C TYR A 172 -22.21 1.83 -4.10
N LEU A 173 -22.06 1.76 -5.43
CA LEU A 173 -21.70 0.53 -6.12
C LEU A 173 -20.28 0.09 -5.74
N LEU A 174 -19.31 0.99 -5.78
CA LEU A 174 -17.91 0.67 -5.49
C LEU A 174 -17.74 0.24 -4.02
N THR A 175 -18.47 0.84 -3.09
CA THR A 175 -18.47 0.41 -1.69
C THR A 175 -19.07 -1.00 -1.53
N ALA A 176 -20.18 -1.29 -2.21
CA ALA A 176 -20.85 -2.59 -2.15
C ALA A 176 -19.97 -3.73 -2.68
N ILE A 177 -19.20 -3.49 -3.76
CA ILE A 177 -18.23 -4.45 -4.29
C ILE A 177 -16.86 -4.37 -3.60
N ARG A 178 -16.74 -3.58 -2.52
CA ARG A 178 -15.54 -3.40 -1.70
C ARG A 178 -14.32 -2.87 -2.46
N ASN A 179 -14.53 -2.13 -3.55
CA ASN A 179 -13.49 -1.35 -4.20
C ASN A 179 -13.27 -0.04 -3.42
N TYR A 180 -12.76 -0.15 -2.19
CA TYR A 180 -12.67 0.99 -1.27
C TYR A 180 -11.75 2.12 -1.75
N SER A 181 -10.75 1.81 -2.57
CA SER A 181 -9.85 2.83 -3.15
C SER A 181 -10.62 3.79 -4.07
N GLU A 182 -11.36 3.27 -5.04
CA GLU A 182 -12.16 4.11 -5.95
C GLU A 182 -13.42 4.62 -5.27
N ALA A 183 -14.04 3.82 -4.40
CA ALA A 183 -15.20 4.25 -3.62
C ALA A 183 -14.89 5.51 -2.80
N ARG A 184 -13.72 5.58 -2.14
CA ARG A 184 -13.32 6.76 -1.36
C ARG A 184 -13.36 8.04 -2.20
N LYS A 185 -12.83 7.97 -3.43
CA LYS A 185 -12.81 9.12 -4.35
C LYS A 185 -14.24 9.52 -4.74
N ALA A 186 -15.08 8.53 -5.06
CA ALA A 186 -16.46 8.77 -5.49
C ALA A 186 -17.36 9.27 -4.35
N CYS A 187 -17.16 8.79 -3.12
CA CYS A 187 -17.98 9.13 -1.96
C CYS A 187 -17.65 10.49 -1.34
N GLN A 188 -16.44 11.05 -1.56
CA GLN A 188 -15.99 12.30 -0.94
C GLN A 188 -16.97 13.45 -1.20
N GLY A 189 -17.21 13.79 -2.47
CA GLY A 189 -18.10 14.89 -2.84
C GLY A 189 -19.53 14.73 -2.29
N PRO A 190 -20.21 13.59 -2.52
CA PRO A 190 -21.52 13.33 -1.93
C PRO A 190 -21.54 13.43 -0.39
N ALA A 191 -20.54 12.88 0.31
CA ALA A 191 -20.48 12.90 1.77
C ALA A 191 -20.25 14.31 2.34
N ASP A 192 -19.40 15.10 1.69
CA ASP A 192 -19.15 16.52 2.00
C ASP A 192 -20.43 17.35 1.83
N ASN A 193 -21.24 17.01 0.82
CA ASN A 193 -22.53 17.64 0.55
C ASN A 193 -23.69 17.11 1.42
N GLY A 194 -23.42 16.25 2.40
CA GLY A 194 -24.45 15.85 3.37
C GLY A 194 -25.17 14.54 3.07
N ASP A 195 -24.85 13.83 1.98
CA ASP A 195 -25.49 12.55 1.70
C ASP A 195 -25.14 11.50 2.78
N VAL A 196 -26.14 11.13 3.58
CA VAL A 196 -25.98 10.27 4.77
C VAL A 196 -25.42 8.89 4.40
N ARG A 197 -25.82 8.33 3.25
CA ARG A 197 -25.33 7.01 2.83
C ARG A 197 -23.86 7.09 2.42
N SER A 198 -23.44 8.15 1.73
CA SER A 198 -22.05 8.40 1.38
C SER A 198 -21.21 8.66 2.62
N GLN A 199 -21.72 9.38 3.61
CA GLN A 199 -21.06 9.54 4.91
C GLN A 199 -20.87 8.19 5.62
N ALA A 200 -21.91 7.35 5.66
CA ALA A 200 -21.80 6.00 6.21
C ALA A 200 -20.79 5.14 5.44
N ASN A 201 -20.76 5.22 4.11
CA ASN A 201 -19.78 4.55 3.27
C ASN A 201 -18.36 5.06 3.55
N MET A 202 -18.17 6.37 3.74
CA MET A 202 -16.88 6.93 4.13
C MET A 202 -16.39 6.34 5.45
N ALA A 203 -17.27 6.20 6.44
CA ALA A 203 -16.93 5.55 7.70
C ALA A 203 -16.46 4.09 7.49
N ILE A 204 -17.18 3.29 6.70
CA ILE A 204 -16.79 1.91 6.35
C ILE A 204 -15.44 1.86 5.63
N ILE A 205 -15.25 2.75 4.66
CA ILE A 205 -14.05 2.83 3.83
C ILE A 205 -12.82 3.15 4.70
N PHE A 206 -12.90 4.17 5.56
CA PHE A 206 -11.80 4.53 6.45
C PHE A 206 -11.53 3.43 7.48
N TYR A 207 -12.56 2.80 8.01
CA TYR A 207 -12.40 1.66 8.91
C TYR A 207 -11.67 0.49 8.22
N ALA A 208 -12.00 0.21 6.95
CA ALA A 208 -11.32 -0.82 6.16
C ALA A 208 -9.86 -0.47 5.84
N PHE A 209 -9.52 0.82 5.82
CA PHE A 209 -8.14 1.29 5.69
C PHE A 209 -7.40 1.36 7.03
N GLU A 210 -8.02 0.96 8.16
CA GLU A 210 -7.48 1.09 9.52
C GLU A 210 -7.22 2.56 9.95
N ASP A 211 -7.85 3.54 9.27
CA ASP A 211 -7.88 4.95 9.67
C ASP A 211 -9.09 5.20 10.57
N TYR A 212 -8.97 4.73 11.82
CA TYR A 212 -10.07 4.76 12.78
C TYR A 212 -10.45 6.17 13.21
N THR A 213 -9.53 7.13 13.17
CA THR A 213 -9.81 8.54 13.49
C THR A 213 -10.78 9.12 12.45
N SER A 214 -10.48 8.96 11.16
CA SER A 214 -11.40 9.40 10.10
C SER A 214 -12.70 8.60 10.11
N ALA A 215 -12.63 7.29 10.39
CA ALA A 215 -13.83 6.45 10.50
C ALA A 215 -14.77 6.94 11.60
N LEU A 216 -14.23 7.32 12.77
CA LEU A 216 -14.99 7.82 13.91
C LEU A 216 -15.76 9.08 13.51
N VAL A 217 -15.08 10.06 12.90
CA VAL A 217 -15.69 11.33 12.48
C VAL A 217 -16.88 11.10 11.54
N TRP A 218 -16.70 10.24 10.53
CA TRP A 218 -17.79 9.96 9.58
C TRP A 218 -18.90 9.11 10.20
N ALA A 219 -18.58 8.15 11.07
CA ALA A 219 -19.55 7.34 11.77
C ALA A 219 -20.41 8.20 12.71
N GLU A 220 -19.80 9.08 13.51
CA GLU A 220 -20.51 10.04 14.36
C GLU A 220 -21.45 10.92 13.53
N LYS A 221 -20.98 11.45 12.40
CA LYS A 221 -21.79 12.30 11.52
C LYS A 221 -23.03 11.60 10.95
N ALA A 222 -22.88 10.34 10.52
CA ALA A 222 -23.97 9.59 9.87
C ALA A 222 -24.87 8.80 10.82
N SER A 223 -24.37 8.42 12.01
CA SER A 223 -25.07 7.56 12.96
C SER A 223 -26.48 8.02 13.39
N PRO A 224 -26.82 9.32 13.48
CA PRO A 224 -28.19 9.73 13.80
C PRO A 224 -29.22 9.29 12.75
N ALA A 225 -28.81 9.16 11.49
CA ALA A 225 -29.69 8.87 10.37
C ALA A 225 -29.39 7.53 9.65
N SER A 226 -28.27 6.86 9.96
CA SER A 226 -27.85 5.61 9.32
C SER A 226 -27.65 4.49 10.34
N GLY A 227 -28.43 3.41 10.21
CA GLY A 227 -28.26 2.21 11.02
C GLY A 227 -26.91 1.50 10.79
N GLU A 228 -26.35 1.60 9.58
CA GLU A 228 -25.03 1.06 9.26
C GLU A 228 -23.93 1.85 9.98
N ALA A 229 -24.00 3.19 9.97
CA ALA A 229 -23.04 4.03 10.68
C ALA A 229 -23.16 3.91 12.20
N ALA A 230 -24.39 3.82 12.73
CA ALA A 230 -24.63 3.56 14.15
C ALA A 230 -24.04 2.20 14.56
N PHE A 231 -24.21 1.14 13.75
CA PHE A 231 -23.59 -0.14 14.03
C PHE A 231 -22.06 -0.06 14.03
N LEU A 232 -21.46 0.62 13.06
CA LEU A 232 -20.02 0.81 13.00
C LEU A 232 -19.50 1.58 14.23
N LEU A 233 -20.17 2.65 14.63
CA LEU A 233 -19.82 3.42 15.82
C LEU A 233 -19.89 2.55 17.09
N GLY A 234 -20.93 1.71 17.22
CA GLY A 234 -21.02 0.75 18.31
C GLY A 234 -19.87 -0.26 18.32
N GLN A 235 -19.43 -0.72 17.14
CA GLN A 235 -18.26 -1.59 17.01
C GLN A 235 -16.96 -0.89 17.43
N MET A 236 -16.79 0.38 17.08
CA MET A 236 -15.62 1.16 17.47
C MET A 236 -15.54 1.31 19.00
N TYR A 237 -16.65 1.64 19.65
CA TYR A 237 -16.73 1.67 21.12
C TYR A 237 -16.49 0.29 21.77
N ALA A 238 -17.02 -0.80 21.18
CA ALA A 238 -16.83 -2.14 21.73
C ALA A 238 -15.37 -2.62 21.67
N THR A 239 -14.64 -2.19 20.64
CA THR A 239 -13.27 -2.65 20.33
C THR A 239 -12.18 -1.67 20.76
N GLY A 240 -12.54 -0.41 21.04
CA GLY A 240 -11.56 0.65 21.31
C GLY A 240 -10.85 1.16 20.05
N HIS A 241 -11.41 0.93 18.85
CA HIS A 241 -10.80 1.39 17.60
C HIS A 241 -11.05 2.88 17.38
N GLY A 242 -9.99 3.68 17.51
CA GLY A 242 -10.02 5.14 17.24
C GLY A 242 -10.72 5.98 18.31
N ILE A 243 -11.32 5.35 19.31
CA ILE A 243 -11.95 5.95 20.49
C ILE A 243 -11.76 4.99 21.66
N GLY A 244 -11.75 5.48 22.91
CA GLY A 244 -11.67 4.62 24.09
C GLY A 244 -12.76 3.54 24.10
N GLN A 245 -12.43 2.36 24.62
CA GLN A 245 -13.40 1.28 24.73
C GLN A 245 -14.49 1.65 25.75
N ASP A 246 -15.75 1.47 25.36
CA ASP A 246 -16.92 1.72 26.21
C ASP A 246 -18.08 0.80 25.77
N MET A 247 -18.32 -0.26 26.54
CA MET A 247 -19.36 -1.23 26.22
C MET A 247 -20.77 -0.67 26.36
N ASP A 248 -20.97 0.31 27.23
CA ASP A 248 -22.28 0.96 27.42
C ASP A 248 -22.66 1.80 26.20
N GLN A 249 -21.70 2.55 25.67
CA GLN A 249 -21.85 3.25 24.39
C GLN A 249 -22.05 2.27 23.24
N ALA A 250 -21.32 1.15 23.21
CA ALA A 250 -21.49 0.13 22.19
C ALA A 250 -22.93 -0.41 22.14
N VAL A 251 -23.48 -0.80 23.30
CA VAL A 251 -24.86 -1.30 23.43
C VAL A 251 -25.88 -0.24 23.02
N TYR A 252 -25.66 1.03 23.40
CA TYR A 252 -26.52 2.14 22.97
C TYR A 252 -26.58 2.25 21.43
N TRP A 253 -25.42 2.31 20.77
CA TRP A 253 -25.36 2.47 19.31
C TRP A 253 -25.84 1.22 18.56
N TYR A 254 -25.60 0.02 19.08
CA TYR A 254 -26.20 -1.20 18.56
C TYR A 254 -27.73 -1.19 18.68
N THR A 255 -28.27 -0.68 19.79
CA THR A 255 -29.71 -0.53 19.99
C THR A 255 -30.31 0.44 18.97
N GLU A 256 -29.68 1.58 18.74
CA GLU A 256 -30.10 2.55 17.73
C GLU A 256 -30.04 1.99 16.30
N ALA A 257 -29.01 1.22 15.97
CA ALA A 257 -28.91 0.53 14.69
C ALA A 257 -29.99 -0.55 14.54
N ALA A 258 -30.26 -1.35 15.59
CA ALA A 258 -31.27 -2.41 15.59
C ALA A 258 -32.70 -1.85 15.43
N LYS A 259 -33.02 -0.71 16.07
CA LYS A 259 -34.30 0.01 15.89
C LYS A 259 -34.56 0.39 14.42
N ARG A 260 -33.48 0.62 13.65
CA ARG A 260 -33.53 0.91 12.20
C ARG A 260 -33.44 -0.36 11.32
N GLY A 261 -33.56 -1.55 11.92
CA GLY A 261 -33.56 -2.84 11.22
C GLY A 261 -32.17 -3.40 10.88
N HIS A 262 -31.10 -2.88 11.48
CA HIS A 262 -29.75 -3.38 11.20
C HIS A 262 -29.49 -4.76 11.82
N LYS A 263 -29.55 -5.81 10.99
CA LYS A 263 -29.50 -7.21 11.44
C LYS A 263 -28.26 -7.59 12.25
N ARG A 264 -27.08 -7.09 11.86
CA ARG A 264 -25.84 -7.38 12.62
C ARG A 264 -25.80 -6.69 13.98
N ALA A 265 -26.52 -5.58 14.13
CA ALA A 265 -26.63 -4.91 15.42
C ALA A 265 -27.54 -5.70 16.36
N GLN A 266 -28.67 -6.19 15.84
CA GLN A 266 -29.54 -7.11 16.58
C GLN A 266 -28.76 -8.35 17.07
N ALA A 267 -28.03 -9.03 16.17
CA ALA A 267 -27.21 -10.18 16.55
C ALA A 267 -26.04 -9.85 17.50
N ALA A 268 -25.59 -8.60 17.57
CA ALA A 268 -24.59 -8.16 18.54
C ALA A 268 -25.22 -7.97 19.93
N LEU A 269 -26.44 -7.42 19.99
CA LEU A 269 -27.21 -7.29 21.23
C LEU A 269 -27.63 -8.65 21.78
N ASP A 270 -28.12 -9.54 20.93
CA ASP A 270 -28.57 -10.88 21.34
C ASP A 270 -27.43 -11.64 22.04
N ARG A 271 -26.23 -11.66 21.45
CA ARG A 271 -25.03 -12.24 22.09
C ARG A 271 -24.65 -11.54 23.40
N HIS A 272 -24.70 -10.21 23.44
CA HIS A 272 -24.37 -9.48 24.66
C HIS A 272 -25.34 -9.85 25.81
N LEU A 273 -26.63 -10.02 25.52
CA LEU A 273 -27.63 -10.42 26.51
C LEU A 273 -27.45 -11.88 26.97
N GLU A 274 -27.02 -12.78 26.07
CA GLU A 274 -26.68 -14.17 26.42
C GLU A 274 -25.46 -14.26 27.37
N ASP A 275 -24.51 -13.34 27.23
CA ASP A 275 -23.29 -13.29 28.05
C ASP A 275 -23.50 -12.64 29.43
N LEU A 276 -24.63 -11.99 29.66
CA LEU A 276 -24.95 -11.43 30.99
C LEU A 276 -25.25 -12.58 31.97
N PRO A 277 -24.58 -12.63 33.13
CA PRO A 277 -24.94 -13.62 34.15
C PRO A 277 -26.42 -13.41 34.49
N ALA A 278 -27.20 -14.49 34.47
CA ALA A 278 -28.60 -14.46 34.90
C ALA A 278 -28.66 -13.82 36.29
N GLY A 279 -29.12 -12.58 36.36
CA GLY A 279 -29.17 -11.84 37.61
C GLY A 279 -30.08 -12.58 38.59
N ASP A 280 -29.53 -12.90 39.76
CA ASP A 280 -30.29 -13.31 40.93
C ASP A 280 -31.40 -12.28 41.19
N THR A 281 -32.64 -12.71 41.01
CA THR A 281 -33.87 -12.01 41.39
C THR A 281 -34.02 -11.94 42.90
#